data_AF-A0LG16-F1
#
_entry.id   AF-A0LG16-F1
#
_cell.length_a   1.000
_cell.length_b   1.000
_cell.length_c   1.000
_cell.angle_alpha   90.00
_cell.angle_beta   90.00
_cell.angle_gamma   90.00
#
_symmetry.space_group_name_H-M   'P 1'
#
loop_
_entity.id
_entity.type
_entity.pdbx_description
1 polymer ?
#
loop_
_entity_poly.entity_id
_entity_poly.type
_entity_poly.pdbx_seq_one_letter_code
_entity_poly.pdbx_strand_id
1 'polypeptide(L)'
;MSQNPYRQLNWSPLRAIREYCLWCCADQRKEVSSCAAEGCPLHPFRFGRIRGGDPACLKAIRRKCLDCVTGSHSEIVKCESRDCVLWHFRLGTYPPCAT
;
A
#
# COMPACT_ATOMS: atom_id res chain seq x y z
N MET A 1 -10.92 2.22 -21.53
CA MET A 1 -11.39 1.22 -20.53
C MET A 1 -10.17 0.66 -19.82
N SER A 2 -9.66 1.37 -18.81
CA SER A 2 -8.48 0.89 -18.07
C SER A 2 -8.93 -0.22 -17.12
N GLN A 3 -8.70 -1.47 -17.51
CA GLN A 3 -8.88 -2.58 -16.59
C GLN A 3 -7.74 -2.49 -15.59
N ASN A 4 -8.06 -2.08 -14.37
CA ASN A 4 -7.16 -2.14 -13.23
C ASN A 4 -6.62 -3.58 -13.10
N PRO A 5 -5.34 -3.84 -13.39
CA PRO A 5 -4.78 -5.18 -13.38
C PRO A 5 -4.72 -5.77 -11.95
N TYR A 6 -4.93 -4.95 -10.92
CA TYR A 6 -4.83 -5.33 -9.52
C TYR A 6 -6.17 -5.77 -8.90
N ARG A 7 -7.27 -5.70 -9.66
CA ARG A 7 -8.63 -6.03 -9.20
C ARG A 7 -8.87 -7.54 -8.99
N GLN A 8 -7.95 -8.41 -9.42
CA GLN A 8 -8.14 -9.87 -9.43
C GLN A 8 -7.15 -10.66 -8.56
N LEU A 9 -6.28 -10.00 -7.79
CA LEU A 9 -5.16 -10.70 -7.17
C LEU A 9 -5.32 -10.83 -5.65
N ASN A 10 -5.17 -12.07 -5.18
CA ASN A 10 -5.11 -12.48 -3.78
C ASN A 10 -3.80 -11.99 -3.13
N TRP A 11 -3.59 -10.66 -3.09
CA TRP A 11 -2.38 -10.05 -2.58
C TRP A 11 -2.40 -9.97 -1.06
N SER A 12 -1.24 -10.23 -0.45
CA SER A 12 -1.04 -9.84 0.94
C SER A 12 -0.75 -8.34 1.02
N PRO A 13 -1.06 -7.68 2.15
CA PRO A 13 -0.70 -6.28 2.36
C PRO A 13 0.78 -6.01 2.12
N LEU A 14 1.66 -6.94 2.49
CA LEU A 14 3.10 -6.85 2.25
C LEU A 14 3.46 -6.84 0.78
N ARG A 15 2.80 -7.69 -0.02
CA ARG A 15 2.98 -7.69 -1.47
C ARG A 15 2.54 -6.34 -2.04
N ALA A 16 1.36 -5.86 -1.64
CA ALA A 16 0.85 -4.55 -2.10
C ALA A 16 1.80 -3.39 -1.75
N ILE A 17 2.38 -3.38 -0.55
CA ILE A 17 3.40 -2.38 -0.17
C ILE A 17 4.62 -2.47 -1.07
N ARG A 18 5.12 -3.68 -1.33
CA ARG A 18 6.29 -3.87 -2.18
C ARG A 18 6.06 -3.39 -3.61
N GLU A 19 4.92 -3.73 -4.20
CA GLU A 19 4.52 -3.24 -5.53
C GLU A 19 4.36 -1.71 -5.53
N TYR A 20 3.80 -1.12 -4.46
CA TYR A 20 3.68 0.33 -4.35
C TYR A 20 5.06 1.01 -4.31
N CYS A 21 6.01 0.45 -3.55
CA CYS A 21 7.37 0.97 -3.49
C CYS A 21 8.07 0.87 -4.85
N LEU A 22 7.86 -0.21 -5.61
CA LEU A 22 8.39 -0.34 -6.96
C LEU A 22 7.81 0.74 -7.87
N TRP A 23 6.48 0.90 -7.91
CA TRP A 23 5.81 1.96 -8.67
C TRP A 23 6.34 3.36 -8.30
N CYS A 24 6.48 3.65 -7.00
CA CYS A 24 7.00 4.92 -6.48
C CYS A 24 8.46 5.18 -6.90
N CYS A 25 9.25 4.12 -7.08
CA CYS A 25 10.66 4.17 -7.45
C CYS A 25 10.88 3.80 -8.93
N ALA A 26 9.90 4.04 -9.81
CA ALA A 26 9.97 3.78 -11.25
C ALA A 26 10.40 2.33 -11.60
N ASP A 27 9.87 1.36 -10.85
CA ASP A 27 10.14 -0.07 -10.91
C ASP A 27 11.62 -0.48 -10.70
N GLN A 28 12.44 0.43 -10.15
CA GLN A 28 13.83 0.16 -9.85
C GLN A 28 14.01 -0.41 -8.44
N ARG A 29 14.35 -1.71 -8.37
CA ARG A 29 14.66 -2.39 -7.09
C ARG A 29 15.80 -1.74 -6.30
N LYS A 30 16.80 -1.19 -7.00
CA LYS A 30 17.93 -0.49 -6.37
C LYS A 30 17.46 0.78 -5.67
N GLU A 31 16.63 1.59 -6.33
CA GLU A 31 16.03 2.80 -5.77
C GLU A 31 15.15 2.52 -4.55
N VAL A 32 14.39 1.42 -4.55
CA VAL A 32 13.64 1.00 -3.35
C VAL A 32 14.59 0.68 -2.18
N SER A 33 15.76 0.10 -2.48
CA SER A 33 16.76 -0.22 -1.46
C SER A 33 17.44 1.02 -0.90
N SER A 34 17.79 1.99 -1.77
CA SER A 34 18.44 3.26 -1.43
C SER A 34 17.47 4.40 -1.14
N CYS A 35 16.18 4.11 -1.00
CA CYS A 35 15.15 5.12 -0.71
C CYS A 35 15.47 5.86 0.59
N ALA A 36 15.68 7.17 0.52
CA ALA A 36 16.00 8.03 1.67
C ALA A 36 14.76 8.49 2.47
N ALA A 37 13.55 8.06 2.07
CA ALA A 37 12.30 8.47 2.70
C ALA A 37 12.04 7.70 4.00
N GLU A 38 12.90 7.87 5.01
CA GLU A 38 12.81 7.16 6.29
C GLU A 38 11.50 7.44 7.04
N GLY A 39 10.95 8.65 6.87
CA GLY A 39 9.65 9.04 7.43
C GLY A 39 8.44 8.45 6.70
N CYS A 40 8.63 7.75 5.57
CA CYS A 40 7.52 7.12 4.86
C CYS A 40 6.96 5.95 5.68
N PRO A 41 5.64 5.88 5.93
CA PRO A 41 5.03 4.81 6.73
C PRO A 41 5.31 3.41 6.18
N LEU A 42 5.50 3.30 4.86
CA LEU A 42 5.77 2.03 4.17
C LEU A 42 7.25 1.64 4.18
N HIS A 43 8.16 2.55 4.54
CA HIS A 43 9.60 2.34 4.49
C HIS A 43 10.06 1.08 5.26
N PRO A 44 9.53 0.77 6.46
CA PRO A 44 9.89 -0.47 7.18
C PRO A 44 9.47 -1.76 6.46
N PHE A 45 8.45 -1.69 5.61
CA PHE A 45 7.81 -2.83 4.95
C PHE A 45 8.16 -2.95 3.46
N ARG A 46 8.96 -2.03 2.90
CA ARG A 46 9.26 -1.91 1.46
C ARG A 46 9.85 -3.17 0.80
N PHE A 47 10.43 -4.06 1.60
CA PHE A 47 10.98 -5.33 1.13
C PHE A 47 9.99 -6.50 1.17
N GLY A 48 8.74 -6.27 1.59
CA GLY A 48 7.70 -7.29 1.65
C GLY A 48 7.96 -8.38 2.72
N ARG A 49 8.67 -8.03 3.80
CA ARG A 49 9.01 -8.92 4.91
C ARG A 49 8.65 -8.25 6.23
N ILE A 50 8.21 -9.01 7.22
CA ILE A 50 7.93 -8.51 8.59
C ILE A 50 8.93 -9.14 9.57
N ARG A 51 9.36 -8.37 10.58
CA ARG A 51 9.89 -8.91 11.85
C ARG A 51 8.75 -8.93 12.86
N GLY A 52 8.09 -10.08 13.04
CA GLY A 52 6.92 -10.24 13.92
C GLY A 52 5.58 -9.93 13.24
N GLY A 53 4.96 -10.95 12.63
CA GLY A 53 3.73 -10.81 11.84
C GLY A 53 2.60 -10.12 12.61
N ASP A 54 2.19 -8.92 12.19
CA ASP A 54 1.17 -8.13 12.90
C ASP A 54 0.51 -7.08 11.95
N PRO A 55 -0.74 -6.63 12.20
CA PRO A 55 -1.44 -5.51 11.54
C PRO A 55 -0.67 -4.19 11.34
N ALA A 56 0.57 -4.08 11.79
CA ALA A 56 1.44 -2.93 11.55
C ALA A 56 1.54 -2.54 10.06
N CYS A 57 1.55 -3.52 9.14
CA CYS A 57 1.57 -3.23 7.70
C CYS A 57 0.27 -2.57 7.21
N LEU A 58 -0.90 -3.02 7.68
CA LEU A 58 -2.20 -2.41 7.35
C LEU A 58 -2.30 -0.99 7.92
N LYS A 59 -1.82 -0.78 9.16
CA LYS A 59 -1.73 0.56 9.77
C LYS A 59 -0.83 1.48 8.96
N ALA A 60 0.31 0.98 8.48
CA ALA A 60 1.22 1.72 7.62
C ALA A 60 0.59 2.11 6.28
N ILE A 61 -0.14 1.19 5.64
CA ILE A 61 -0.89 1.49 4.41
C ILE A 61 -1.91 2.60 4.67
N ARG A 62 -2.70 2.48 5.74
CA ARG A 62 -3.69 3.51 6.10
C ARG A 62 -3.02 4.87 6.34
N ARG A 63 -1.88 4.91 7.03
CA ARG A 63 -1.14 6.15 7.23
C ARG A 63 -0.64 6.74 5.92
N LYS A 64 -0.11 5.91 5.01
CA LYS A 64 0.30 6.38 3.68
C LYS A 64 -0.87 6.94 2.88
N CYS A 65 -2.06 6.35 2.99
CA CYS A 65 -3.27 6.90 2.38
C CYS A 65 -3.68 8.25 2.98
N LEU A 66 -3.53 8.46 4.29
CA LEU A 66 -3.74 9.77 4.93
C LEU A 66 -2.78 10.81 4.38
N ASP A 67 -1.49 10.47 4.24
CA ASP A 67 -0.48 11.38 3.69
C ASP A 67 -0.77 11.73 2.21
N CYS A 68 -1.33 10.78 1.44
CA CYS A 68 -1.60 10.95 0.01
C CYS A 68 -2.86 11.79 -0.28
N VAL A 69 -3.93 11.60 0.48
CA VAL A 69 -5.20 12.30 0.27
C VAL A 69 -5.22 13.67 1.00
N THR A 70 -4.19 13.97 1.80
CA THR A 70 -4.05 15.22 2.58
C THR A 70 -5.30 15.53 3.40
N GLY A 71 -5.87 14.52 4.04
CA GLY A 71 -7.23 14.61 4.57
C GLY A 71 -7.56 13.67 5.71
N SER A 72 -8.86 13.55 5.97
CA SER A 72 -9.42 12.73 7.04
C SER A 72 -9.73 11.32 6.58
N HIS A 73 -10.14 10.46 7.51
CA HIS A 73 -10.61 9.11 7.21
C HIS A 73 -11.69 9.09 6.12
N SER A 74 -12.63 10.04 6.14
CA SER A 74 -13.75 10.10 5.21
C SER A 74 -13.30 10.28 3.77
N GLU A 75 -12.20 11.00 3.55
CA GLU A 75 -11.63 11.22 2.21
C GLU A 75 -10.97 9.93 1.67
N ILE A 76 -10.34 9.13 2.53
CA ILE A 76 -9.80 7.82 2.13
C ILE A 76 -10.93 6.87 1.69
N VAL A 77 -12.07 6.90 2.39
CA VAL A 77 -13.24 6.09 2.03
C VAL A 77 -13.72 6.43 0.62
N LYS A 78 -13.80 7.74 0.30
CA LYS A 78 -14.23 8.28 -0.99
C LYS A 78 -13.16 8.22 -2.10
N CYS A 79 -11.92 7.83 -1.79
CA CYS A 79 -10.85 7.76 -2.78
C CYS A 79 -11.21 6.86 -3.97
N GLU A 80 -11.21 7.45 -5.17
CA GLU A 80 -11.59 6.78 -6.42
C GLU A 80 -10.41 6.17 -7.18
N SER A 81 -9.19 6.28 -6.65
CA SER A 81 -7.96 5.73 -7.24
C SER A 81 -7.90 4.21 -7.14
N ARG A 82 -8.87 3.53 -7.78
CA ARG A 82 -9.01 2.08 -7.76
C ARG A 82 -7.73 1.41 -8.28
N ASP A 83 -7.07 2.04 -9.26
CA ASP A 83 -5.81 1.58 -9.87
C ASP A 83 -4.61 1.60 -8.92
N CYS A 84 -4.74 2.21 -7.74
CA CYS A 84 -3.70 2.16 -6.72
C CYS A 84 -3.61 0.76 -6.11
N VAL A 85 -2.41 0.17 -6.14
CA VAL A 85 -2.12 -1.15 -5.57
C VAL A 85 -2.45 -1.27 -4.06
N LEU A 86 -2.52 -0.16 -3.33
CA LEU A 86 -2.88 -0.12 -1.91
C LEU A 86 -4.39 0.03 -1.68
N TRP A 87 -5.19 0.29 -2.71
CA TRP A 87 -6.58 0.73 -2.59
C TRP A 87 -7.45 -0.27 -1.80
N HIS A 88 -7.22 -1.57 -1.96
CA HIS A 88 -7.94 -2.62 -1.23
C HIS A 88 -7.64 -2.66 0.27
N PHE A 89 -6.48 -2.16 0.69
CA PHE A 89 -6.02 -2.15 2.09
C PHE A 89 -6.08 -0.75 2.71
N ARG A 90 -6.54 0.26 1.97
CA ARG A 90 -6.50 1.69 2.37
C ARG A 90 -7.19 1.98 3.71
N LEU A 91 -8.17 1.17 4.09
CA LEU A 91 -8.90 1.32 5.33
C LEU A 91 -8.16 0.75 6.54
N GLY A 92 -7.03 0.06 6.34
CA GLY A 92 -6.26 -0.57 7.41
C GLY A 92 -6.88 -1.89 7.90
N THR A 93 -7.77 -2.47 7.09
CA THR A 93 -8.42 -3.76 7.34
C THR A 93 -8.13 -4.70 6.18
N TYR A 94 -8.12 -6.00 6.46
CA TYR A 94 -8.18 -6.98 5.38
C TYR A 94 -9.54 -6.86 4.69
N PRO A 95 -9.61 -6.94 3.34
CA PRO A 95 -10.89 -7.15 2.69
C PRO A 95 -11.51 -8.42 3.28
N PRO A 96 -12.83 -8.42 3.59
CA PRO A 96 -13.49 -9.65 3.99
C PRO A 96 -13.19 -10.71 2.92
N CYS A 97 -12.93 -11.95 3.35
CA CYS A 97 -12.79 -13.07 2.43
C CYS A 97 -13.97 -13.01 1.45
N ALA A 98 -13.69 -12.94 0.15
CA ALA A 98 -14.74 -12.94 -0.86
C ALA A 98 -15.41 -14.33 -0.80
N THR A 99 -16.49 -14.44 -0.03
CA THR A 99 -17.45 -15.55 -0.07
C THR A 99 -18.18 -15.56 -1.39
#